data_AF-A0A836PTW9-F1
#
_entry.id   AF-A0A836PTW9-F1
#
_cell.length_a   1.000
_cell.length_b   1.000
_cell.length_c   1.000
_cell.angle_alpha   90.00
_cell.angle_beta   90.00
_cell.angle_gamma   90.00
#
_symmetry.space_group_name_H-M   'P 1'
#
loop_
_entity.id
_entity.type
_entity.pdbx_description
1 polymer ?
#
loop_
_entity_poly.entity_id
_entity_poly.type
_entity_poly.pdbx_seq_one_letter_code
_entity_poly.pdbx_strand_id
1 'polypeptide(L)' 'MFEEVIRRTKVFHDLLNEKKVPIIEPSTDCQDCQYYERCYIRKKEGKTITISSLFGRFGKEDTI' A
#
# COMPACT_ATOMS: atom_id res chain seq x y z
N MET A 1 -23.22 -6.52 14.06
CA MET A 1 -22.20 -7.55 14.31
C MET A 1 -22.21 -8.63 13.22
N PHE A 2 -23.16 -9.57 13.16
CA PHE A 2 -23.12 -10.68 12.17
C PHE A 2 -23.39 -10.26 10.72
N GLU A 3 -24.36 -9.38 10.48
CA GLU A 3 -24.67 -8.87 9.14
C GLU A 3 -23.50 -8.11 8.50
N GLU A 4 -22.74 -7.40 9.33
CA GLU A 4 -21.54 -6.70 8.90
C GLU A 4 -20.46 -7.69 8.43
N VAL A 5 -20.29 -8.80 9.15
CA VAL A 5 -19.38 -9.89 8.74
C VAL A 5 -19.84 -10.48 7.40
N ILE A 6 -21.12 -10.79 7.24
CA ILE A 6 -21.67 -11.29 5.97
C ILE A 6 -21.37 -10.30 4.83
N ARG A 7 -21.62 -9.00 5.05
CA ARG A 7 -21.37 -7.97 4.05
C ARG A 7 -19.88 -7.89 3.69
N ARG A 8 -18.99 -7.89 4.68
CA ARG A 8 -17.53 -7.86 4.46
C ARG A 8 -17.04 -9.10 3.71
N THR A 9 -17.55 -10.29 4.04
CA THR A 9 -17.19 -11.54 3.36
C THR A 9 -17.64 -11.54 1.90
N LYS A 10 -18.84 -11.03 1.59
CA LYS A 10 -19.31 -10.90 0.19
C LYS A 10 -18.43 -9.94 -0.61
N VAL A 11 -18.16 -8.75 -0.07
CA VAL A 11 -17.28 -7.77 -0.72
C VAL A 11 -15.88 -8.34 -0.95
N PHE A 12 -15.34 -9.07 0.04
CA PHE A 12 -14.05 -9.72 -0.09
C PHE A 12 -14.05 -10.79 -1.19
N HIS A 13 -15.10 -11.61 -1.27
CA HIS A 13 -15.27 -12.60 -2.33
C HIS A 13 -15.29 -11.95 -3.72
N ASP A 14 -16.02 -10.86 -3.89
CA ASP A 14 -16.10 -10.14 -5.16
C ASP A 14 -14.74 -9.54 -5.57
N LEU A 15 -14.01 -8.94 -4.63
CA LEU A 15 -12.67 -8.41 -4.87
C LEU A 15 -11.66 -9.48 -5.29
N LEU A 16 -11.74 -10.68 -4.69
CA LEU A 16 -10.91 -11.82 -5.08
C LEU A 16 -11.21 -12.29 -6.50
N ASN A 17 -12.50 -12.37 -6.88
CA ASN A 17 -12.92 -12.75 -8.23
C ASN A 17 -12.43 -11.73 -9.27
N GLU A 18 -12.43 -10.44 -8.93
CA GLU A 18 -11.92 -9.36 -9.77
C GLU A 18 -10.39 -9.24 -9.78
N LYS A 19 -9.66 -10.10 -9.05
CA LYS A 19 -8.20 -10.04 -8.83
C LYS A 19 -7.72 -8.68 -8.30
N LYS A 20 -8.59 -7.95 -7.61
CA LYS A 20 -8.23 -6.70 -6.92
C LYS A 20 -7.73 -7.05 -5.53
N VAL A 21 -6.55 -6.54 -5.19
CA VAL A 21 -6.06 -6.68 -3.80
C VAL A 21 -6.95 -5.82 -2.91
N PRO A 22 -7.67 -6.42 -1.95
CA PRO A 22 -8.50 -5.65 -1.03
C PRO A 22 -7.60 -4.75 -0.19
N ILE A 23 -7.95 -3.47 -0.11
CA ILE A 23 -7.36 -2.57 0.87
C ILE A 23 -8.02 -2.93 2.20
N ILE A 24 -7.37 -3.82 2.94
CA ILE A 24 -7.83 -4.22 4.27
C ILE A 24 -7.45 -3.08 5.21
N GLU A 25 -8.41 -2.60 6.01
CA GLU A 25 -8.09 -1.76 7.17
C GLU A 25 -7.74 -2.69 8.34
N PRO A 26 -6.64 -2.43 9.06
CA PRO A 26 -6.28 -3.25 10.21
C PRO A 26 -7.34 -3.14 11.30
N SER A 27 -7.85 -4.28 11.76
CA SER A 27 -8.66 -4.34 12.99
C SER A 27 -7.76 -4.24 14.21
N THR A 28 -8.34 -4.00 15.39
CA THR A 28 -7.63 -4.10 16.68
C THR A 28 -6.92 -5.45 16.82
N ASP A 29 -7.59 -6.53 16.40
CA ASP A 29 -7.05 -7.89 16.47
C ASP A 29 -5.84 -8.09 15.54
N CYS A 30 -5.68 -7.26 14.51
CA CYS A 30 -4.53 -7.31 13.63
C CYS A 30 -3.26 -6.73 14.28
N GLN A 31 -3.37 -5.89 15.32
CA GLN A 31 -2.21 -5.20 15.90
C GLN A 31 -1.21 -6.17 16.51
N ASP A 32 -1.69 -7.25 17.13
CA ASP A 32 -0.86 -8.30 17.73
C ASP A 32 -0.62 -9.49 16.79
N CYS A 33 -1.06 -9.40 15.54
CA CYS A 33 -0.94 -10.48 14.57
C CYS A 33 0.51 -10.63 14.07
N GLN A 34 1.06 -11.85 14.14
CA GLN A 34 2.39 -12.18 13.58
C GLN A 34 2.55 -11.86 12.09
N TYR A 35 1.45 -11.71 11.36
CA TYR A 35 1.45 -11.43 9.93
C TYR A 35 1.16 -9.97 9.60
N TYR A 36 1.01 -9.08 10.59
CA TYR A 36 0.70 -7.67 10.38
C TYR A 36 1.60 -7.00 9.34
N GLU A 37 2.90 -7.24 9.45
CA GLU A 37 3.91 -6.69 8.54
C GLU A 37 3.73 -7.15 7.10
N ARG A 38 3.26 -8.38 6.88
CA ARG A 38 3.03 -8.92 5.53
C ARG A 38 1.77 -8.34 4.88
N CYS A 39 0.77 -8.03 5.69
CA CYS A 39 -0.53 -7.56 5.21
C CYS A 39 -0.58 -6.04 5.02
N TYR A 40 0.04 -5.26 5.91
CA TYR A 40 -0.14 -3.80 5.97
C TYR A 40 1.11 -2.97 5.67
N ILE A 41 2.32 -3.55 5.72
CA ILE A 41 3.51 -2.80 5.27
C ILE A 41 3.50 -2.76 3.76
N ARG A 42 3.27 -1.55 3.22
CA ARG A 42 3.53 -1.27 1.80
C ARG A 42 4.99 -1.58 1.55
N LYS A 43 5.28 -2.53 0.66
CA LYS A 43 6.63 -2.66 0.09
C LYS A 43 7.01 -1.27 -0.39
N LYS A 44 8.05 -0.68 0.21
CA LYS A 44 8.66 0.52 -0.37
C LYS A 44 9.16 0.07 -1.73
N GLU A 45 8.39 0.34 -2.79
CA GLU A 45 8.91 0.41 -4.14
C GLU A 45 9.84 1.62 -4.17
N GLY A 46 10.97 1.50 -3.48
CA GLY A 46 12.07 2.42 -3.60
C GLY A 46 12.57 2.24 -5.01
N LYS A 47 12.03 3.03 -5.96
CA LYS A 47 12.83 3.42 -7.10
C LYS A 47 14.14 3.91 -6.48
N THR A 48 15.25 3.31 -6.89
CA THR A 48 16.58 3.73 -6.46
C THR A 48 16.80 5.14 -6.97
N ILE A 49 16.35 6.14 -6.21
CA ILE A 49 16.62 7.54 -6.50
C ILE A 49 18.08 7.73 -6.16
N THR A 50 18.95 7.61 -7.17
CA THR A 50 20.36 7.93 -7.01
C THR A 50 20.47 9.41 -6.64
N ILE A 51 21.34 9.75 -5.70
CA ILE A 51 21.51 11.12 -5.21
C ILE A 51 21.74 12.10 -6.37
N SER A 52 22.40 11.65 -7.44
CA SER A 52 22.63 12.40 -8.69
C SER A 52 21.33 12.88 -9.36
N SER A 53 20.24 12.12 -9.26
CA SER A 53 18.93 12.50 -9.83
C SER A 53 18.19 13.57 -9.01
N LEU A 54 18.56 13.76 -7.74
CA LEU A 54 18.01 14.79 -6.85
C LEU A 54 18.77 16.13 -6.98
N PHE A 55 20.07 16.09 -7.31
CA PHE A 55 20.92 17.29 -7.40
C PHE A 55 20.89 18.00 -8.76
N GLY A 56 20.28 17.43 -9.80
CA GLY A 56 20.27 18.00 -11.16
C GLY A 56 19.30 19.16 -11.43
N ARG A 57 18.52 19.62 -10.44
CA ARG A 57 17.51 20.69 -10.62
C ARG A 57 17.80 22.01 -9.91
N PHE A 58 18.95 22.14 -9.26
CA PHE A 58 19.37 23.40 -8.61
C PHE A 58 20.71 23.88 -9.18
N GLY A 59 20.66 24.68 -10.23
CA GLY A 59 21.79 25.51 -10.65
C GLY A 59 22.32 25.20 -12.04
N LYS A 60 21.69 25.77 -13.07
CA LYS A 60 22.18 26.98 -13.75
C LYS A 60 21.34 27.21 -14.99
N GLU A 61 20.71 28.38 -15.05
CA GLU A 61 20.50 29.07 -16.31
C GLU A 61 21.89 29.24 -16.94
N ASP A 62 22.08 28.76 -18.16
CA ASP A 62 23.09 29.33 -19.04
C ASP A 62 22.47 29.47 -20.43
N THR A 63 22.75 30.65 -20.96
CA THR A 63 22.10 31.36 -22.05
C THR A 63 22.74 30.99 -23.39
N ILE A 64 21.92 31.00 -24.45
CA ILE A 64 22.23 30.85 -25.90
C ILE A 64 22.42 29.41 -26.40
#